data_AF-A0ABD5P9R5-F1
#
_entry.id   AF-A0ABD5P9R5-F1
#
_cell.length_a   1.000
_cell.length_b   1.000
_cell.length_c   1.000
_cell.angle_alpha   90.00
_cell.angle_beta   90.00
_cell.angle_gamma   90.00
#
_symmetry.space_group_name_H-M   'P 1'
#
loop_
_entity.id
_entity.type
_entity.pdbx_description
1 polymer ?
#
loop_
_entity_poly.entity_id
_entity_poly.type
_entity_poly.pdbx_seq_one_letter_code
_entity_poly.pdbx_strand_id
1 'polypeptide(L)'
;MLEADGVVKRYQTGGETLTALKGIDLAIEPGEFLSVMGPSGSGKSTLLNLLGLLDTPTEGVVTLDGTDVTTFSDRERTDARKRTIGFVFQNFYLISTLTAVENVEVPRLLDRDPETRARARDLLQRVGLGDRLDHRPDQLSGGQKQRVAIARALVNEPRVVLADEPTGNLDRATGRTVLEQFREVCGEGVAVVAVTHDNVVTEYTDRDVTLVDGELFEGPFREVDRKMREGTLERPGGASPAAESASADLGPGQRKGDTDGSDP
;
A
#
# COMPACT_ATOMS: atom_id res chain seq x y z
N MET A 1 -9.79 -11.36 -7.08
CA MET A 1 -10.34 -9.99 -7.07
C MET A 1 -10.30 -9.47 -5.65
N LEU A 2 -9.73 -8.29 -5.42
CA LEU A 2 -9.63 -7.65 -4.10
C LEU A 2 -10.38 -6.33 -4.15
N GLU A 3 -11.35 -6.14 -3.27
CA GLU A 3 -12.21 -4.95 -3.28
C GLU A 3 -12.28 -4.32 -1.90
N ALA A 4 -12.38 -3.00 -1.87
CA ALA A 4 -12.71 -2.17 -0.73
C ALA A 4 -13.97 -1.38 -1.09
N ASP A 5 -15.00 -1.48 -0.25
CA ASP A 5 -16.29 -0.79 -0.38
C ASP A 5 -16.50 0.08 0.87
N GLY A 6 -16.54 1.40 0.65
CA GLY A 6 -16.78 2.39 1.71
C GLY A 6 -15.78 2.33 2.86
N VAL A 7 -14.53 1.93 2.62
CA VAL A 7 -13.58 1.64 3.70
C VAL A 7 -13.14 2.92 4.43
N VAL A 8 -13.41 2.97 5.72
CA VAL A 8 -12.96 4.04 6.64
C VAL A 8 -11.95 3.46 7.62
N LYS A 9 -10.87 4.21 7.87
CA LYS A 9 -9.92 3.85 8.93
C LYS A 9 -9.66 5.03 9.85
N ARG A 10 -9.92 4.81 11.14
CA ARG A 10 -9.64 5.78 12.21
C ARG A 10 -8.62 5.20 13.20
N TYR A 11 -7.73 6.07 13.67
CA TYR A 11 -6.76 5.77 14.72
C TYR A 11 -7.02 6.67 15.93
N GLN A 12 -6.92 6.12 17.14
CA GLN A 12 -6.98 6.90 18.36
C GLN A 12 -5.56 7.18 18.86
N THR A 13 -5.18 8.46 18.91
CA THR A 13 -3.86 8.90 19.36
C THR A 13 -4.04 10.05 20.35
N GLY A 14 -3.57 9.87 21.59
CA GLY A 14 -3.52 10.96 22.57
C GLY A 14 -4.89 11.58 22.95
N GLY A 15 -5.99 10.86 22.75
CA GLY A 15 -7.35 11.37 22.98
C GLY A 15 -8.01 12.00 21.75
N GLU A 16 -7.29 12.13 20.64
CA GLU A 16 -7.83 12.58 19.35
C GLU A 16 -8.09 11.39 18.42
N THR A 17 -9.08 11.55 17.54
CA THR A 17 -9.39 10.56 16.49
C THR A 17 -8.88 11.08 15.15
N LEU A 18 -7.86 10.43 14.60
CA LEU A 18 -7.35 10.69 13.26
C LEU A 18 -8.06 9.78 12.26
N THR A 19 -8.77 10.35 11.29
CA THR A 19 -9.35 9.58 10.18
C THR A 19 -8.35 9.53 9.03
N ALA A 20 -7.69 8.39 8.85
CA ALA A 20 -6.66 8.18 7.83
C ALA A 20 -7.26 7.86 6.44
N LEU A 21 -8.41 7.20 6.38
CA LEU A 21 -9.14 6.89 5.15
C LEU A 21 -10.63 7.19 5.35
N LYS A 22 -11.26 7.77 4.33
CA LYS A 22 -12.59 8.39 4.40
C LYS A 22 -13.55 7.80 3.35
N GLY A 23 -13.84 6.50 3.45
CA GLY A 23 -14.79 5.84 2.56
C GLY A 23 -14.15 5.53 1.21
N ILE A 24 -13.14 4.66 1.23
CA ILE A 24 -12.41 4.25 0.03
C ILE A 24 -13.20 3.17 -0.70
N ASP A 25 -13.55 3.47 -1.95
CA ASP A 25 -14.04 2.50 -2.92
C ASP A 25 -12.91 2.16 -3.90
N LEU A 26 -12.49 0.89 -3.94
CA LEU A 26 -11.44 0.44 -4.83
C LEU A 26 -11.61 -1.05 -5.14
N ALA A 27 -11.72 -1.41 -6.41
CA ALA A 27 -11.70 -2.80 -6.87
C ALA A 27 -10.43 -3.05 -7.68
N ILE A 28 -9.69 -4.12 -7.40
CA ILE A 28 -8.45 -4.51 -8.10
C ILE A 28 -8.71 -5.81 -8.88
N GLU A 29 -8.52 -5.73 -10.18
CA GLU A 29 -8.78 -6.84 -11.10
C GLU A 29 -7.58 -7.79 -11.22
N PRO A 30 -7.81 -9.08 -11.49
CA PRO A 30 -6.71 -10.02 -11.76
C PRO A 30 -5.82 -9.55 -12.92
N GLY A 31 -4.51 -9.57 -12.71
CA GLY A 31 -3.52 -9.15 -13.72
C GLY A 31 -3.46 -7.63 -13.95
N GLU A 32 -4.16 -6.81 -13.16
CA GLU A 32 -4.10 -5.36 -13.24
C GLU A 32 -2.83 -4.83 -12.56
N PHE A 33 -2.16 -3.87 -13.20
CA PHE A 33 -1.15 -3.04 -12.54
C PHE A 33 -1.74 -1.68 -12.16
N LEU A 34 -2.09 -1.51 -10.88
CA LEU A 34 -2.61 -0.28 -10.31
C LEU A 34 -1.50 0.54 -9.63
N SER A 35 -1.43 1.85 -9.90
CA SER A 35 -0.63 2.78 -9.08
C SER A 35 -1.51 3.54 -8.08
N VAL A 36 -1.00 3.73 -6.87
CA VAL A 36 -1.60 4.59 -5.85
C VAL A 36 -0.60 5.69 -5.49
N MET A 37 -0.91 6.91 -5.92
CA MET A 37 -0.06 8.08 -5.68
C MET A 37 -0.70 9.06 -4.71
N GLY A 38 0.08 10.00 -4.17
CA GLY A 38 -0.43 11.03 -3.27
C GLY A 38 0.65 11.63 -2.36
N PRO A 39 0.38 12.77 -1.71
CA PRO A 39 1.36 13.43 -0.85
C PRO A 39 1.70 12.59 0.38
N SER A 40 2.81 12.91 1.05
CA SER A 40 3.14 12.27 2.33
C SER A 40 2.01 12.50 3.34
N GLY A 41 1.68 11.47 4.12
CA GLY A 41 0.59 11.53 5.09
C GLY A 41 -0.83 11.37 4.52
N SER A 42 -1.01 11.15 3.21
CA SER A 42 -2.35 11.04 2.60
C SER A 42 -3.12 9.75 2.92
N GLY A 43 -2.49 8.78 3.60
CA GLY A 43 -3.10 7.50 3.97
C GLY A 43 -2.66 6.29 3.12
N LYS A 44 -1.69 6.44 2.20
CA LYS A 44 -1.29 5.35 1.27
C LYS A 44 -0.83 4.09 1.98
N SER A 45 0.04 4.21 2.98
CA SER A 45 0.49 3.06 3.77
C SER A 45 -0.64 2.44 4.58
N THR A 46 -1.60 3.25 5.05
CA THR A 46 -2.82 2.74 5.70
C THR A 46 -3.66 1.93 4.73
N LEU A 47 -3.88 2.43 3.50
CA LEU A 47 -4.58 1.69 2.45
C LEU A 47 -3.85 0.39 2.12
N LEU A 48 -2.53 0.44 1.93
CA LEU A 48 -1.71 -0.74 1.64
C LEU A 48 -1.80 -1.80 2.75
N ASN A 49 -1.82 -1.37 4.02
CA ASN A 49 -1.97 -2.27 5.17
C ASN A 49 -3.35 -2.95 5.20
N LEU A 50 -4.41 -2.23 4.84
CA LEU A 50 -5.77 -2.79 4.79
C LEU A 50 -5.93 -3.78 3.63
N LEU A 51 -5.51 -3.39 2.42
CA LEU A 51 -5.46 -4.30 1.27
C LEU A 51 -4.57 -5.51 1.54
N GLY A 52 -3.52 -5.29 2.34
CA GLY A 52 -2.57 -6.29 2.80
C GLY A 52 -3.06 -7.22 3.91
N LEU A 53 -4.26 -7.00 4.45
CA LEU A 53 -4.80 -7.69 5.63
C LEU A 53 -3.86 -7.63 6.86
N LEU A 54 -3.03 -6.59 6.94
CA LEU A 54 -2.18 -6.27 8.09
C LEU A 54 -2.94 -5.50 9.16
N ASP A 55 -4.00 -4.82 8.75
CA ASP A 55 -4.90 -4.05 9.61
C ASP A 55 -6.36 -4.34 9.18
N THR A 56 -7.33 -3.92 9.98
CA THR A 56 -8.76 -4.04 9.66
C THR A 56 -9.41 -2.66 9.52
N PRO A 57 -10.40 -2.49 8.64
CA PRO A 57 -11.12 -1.23 8.54
C PRO A 57 -11.89 -0.94 9.83
N THR A 58 -12.15 0.35 10.09
CA THR A 58 -13.07 0.78 11.15
C THR A 58 -14.53 0.65 10.69
N GLU A 59 -14.80 0.99 9.43
CA GLU A 59 -16.09 0.83 8.75
C GLU A 59 -15.84 0.43 7.29
N GLY A 60 -16.87 -0.08 6.62
CA GLY A 60 -16.78 -0.58 5.25
C GLY A 60 -16.37 -2.05 5.17
N VAL A 61 -16.30 -2.56 3.94
CA VAL A 61 -16.06 -3.97 3.66
C VAL A 61 -14.83 -4.12 2.76
N VAL A 62 -14.04 -5.15 3.04
CA VAL A 62 -12.94 -5.61 2.19
C VAL A 62 -13.27 -7.04 1.80
N THR A 63 -13.32 -7.32 0.51
CA THR A 63 -13.57 -8.66 -0.03
C THR A 63 -12.35 -9.17 -0.79
N LEU A 64 -12.07 -10.46 -0.66
CA LEU A 64 -11.01 -11.14 -1.38
C LEU A 64 -11.60 -12.40 -2.02
N ASP A 65 -11.55 -12.47 -3.35
CA ASP A 65 -12.16 -13.52 -4.16
C ASP A 65 -13.64 -13.75 -3.76
N GLY A 66 -14.38 -12.64 -3.57
CA GLY A 66 -15.79 -12.65 -3.16
C GLY A 66 -16.04 -13.01 -1.70
N THR A 67 -15.00 -13.25 -0.90
CA THR A 67 -15.13 -13.54 0.54
C THR A 67 -14.90 -12.27 1.33
N ASP A 68 -15.83 -11.91 2.22
CA ASP A 68 -15.62 -10.82 3.19
C ASP A 68 -14.52 -11.22 4.18
N VAL A 69 -13.42 -10.46 4.16
CA VAL A 69 -12.25 -10.69 5.01
C VAL A 69 -12.17 -9.69 6.18
N THR A 70 -13.13 -8.78 6.31
CA THR A 70 -13.15 -7.79 7.41
C THR A 70 -13.43 -8.41 8.76
N THR A 71 -14.26 -9.45 8.78
CA THR A 71 -14.66 -10.16 10.00
C THR A 71 -13.68 -11.26 10.40
N PHE A 72 -12.60 -11.46 9.63
CA PHE A 72 -11.62 -12.50 9.91
C PHE A 72 -10.88 -12.20 11.22
N SER A 73 -10.74 -13.25 12.04
CA SER A 73 -9.81 -13.25 13.16
C SER A 73 -8.37 -13.04 12.69
N ASP A 74 -7.48 -12.67 13.61
CA ASP A 74 -6.05 -12.45 13.30
C ASP A 74 -5.39 -13.67 12.64
N ARG A 75 -5.83 -14.87 13.04
CA ARG A 75 -5.35 -16.13 12.48
C ARG A 75 -5.85 -16.30 11.04
N GLU A 76 -7.13 -16.10 10.79
CA GLU A 76 -7.73 -16.22 9.45
C GLU A 76 -7.12 -15.18 8.49
N ARG A 77 -6.91 -13.93 8.93
CA ARG A 77 -6.23 -12.91 8.13
C ARG A 77 -4.79 -13.30 7.81
N THR A 78 -4.08 -13.88 8.78
CA THR A 78 -2.70 -14.35 8.57
C THR A 78 -2.64 -15.48 7.54
N ASP A 79 -3.55 -16.45 7.64
CA ASP A 79 -3.63 -17.57 6.72
C ASP A 79 -4.05 -17.12 5.31
N ALA A 80 -5.00 -16.19 5.20
CA ALA A 80 -5.40 -15.56 3.94
C ALA A 80 -4.22 -14.81 3.31
N ARG A 81 -3.63 -13.85 4.04
CA ARG A 81 -2.47 -13.05 3.61
C ARG A 81 -1.34 -13.93 3.09
N LYS A 82 -0.99 -14.98 3.81
CA LYS A 82 0.07 -15.92 3.41
C LYS A 82 -0.16 -16.53 2.02
N ARG A 83 -1.41 -16.83 1.67
CA ARG A 83 -1.79 -17.54 0.44
C ARG A 83 -2.08 -16.61 -0.73
N THR A 84 -2.49 -15.37 -0.46
CA THR A 84 -3.06 -14.51 -1.50
C THR A 84 -2.32 -13.21 -1.71
N ILE A 85 -1.44 -12.80 -0.79
CA ILE A 85 -0.79 -11.48 -0.81
C ILE A 85 0.73 -11.64 -0.75
N GLY A 86 1.40 -11.12 -1.77
CA GLY A 86 2.85 -10.90 -1.78
C GLY A 86 3.18 -9.46 -1.40
N PHE A 87 4.28 -9.24 -0.67
CA PHE A 87 4.74 -7.89 -0.34
C PHE A 87 6.14 -7.62 -0.89
N VAL A 88 6.28 -6.45 -1.50
CA VAL A 88 7.56 -5.88 -1.94
C VAL A 88 7.72 -4.51 -1.30
N PHE A 89 8.87 -4.26 -0.69
CA PHE A 89 9.13 -3.04 0.05
C PHE A 89 10.38 -2.34 -0.49
N GLN A 90 10.40 -1.01 -0.42
CA GLN A 90 11.52 -0.15 -0.80
C GLN A 90 12.87 -0.57 -0.18
N ASN A 91 12.85 -1.01 1.08
CA ASN A 91 14.06 -1.44 1.82
C ASN A 91 14.37 -2.93 1.67
N PHE A 92 13.67 -3.63 0.78
CA PHE A 92 13.77 -5.07 0.46
C PHE A 92 13.42 -6.03 1.62
N TYR A 93 13.78 -5.68 2.86
CA TYR A 93 13.70 -6.50 4.07
C TYR A 93 14.23 -7.92 3.86
N LEU A 94 15.36 -8.06 3.17
CA LEU A 94 16.05 -9.35 3.05
C LEU A 94 16.82 -9.66 4.35
N ILE A 95 16.79 -10.92 4.76
CA ILE A 95 17.55 -11.41 5.91
C ILE A 95 19.01 -11.55 5.48
N SER A 96 19.88 -10.74 6.08
CA SER A 96 21.29 -10.58 5.68
C SER A 96 22.13 -11.85 5.78
N THR A 97 21.77 -12.78 6.65
CA THR A 97 22.48 -14.05 6.85
C THR A 97 22.08 -15.14 5.86
N LEU A 98 20.97 -14.96 5.15
CA LEU A 98 20.43 -15.92 4.20
C LEU A 98 20.89 -15.59 2.77
N THR A 99 21.04 -16.63 1.96
CA THR A 99 21.24 -16.53 0.51
C THR A 99 19.99 -16.01 -0.21
N ALA A 100 20.10 -15.68 -1.50
CA ALA A 100 18.96 -15.26 -2.31
C ALA A 100 17.87 -16.33 -2.35
N VAL A 101 18.23 -17.60 -2.57
CA VAL A 101 17.28 -18.73 -2.51
C VAL A 101 16.62 -18.81 -1.15
N GLU A 102 17.40 -18.83 -0.07
CA GLU A 102 16.85 -18.95 1.29
C GLU A 102 15.92 -17.77 1.65
N ASN A 103 16.23 -16.55 1.20
CA ASN A 103 15.35 -15.39 1.36
C ASN A 103 13.99 -15.58 0.67
N VAL A 104 13.98 -16.18 -0.52
CA VAL A 104 12.76 -16.49 -1.28
C VAL A 104 11.97 -17.61 -0.60
N GLU A 105 12.64 -18.56 0.07
CA GLU A 105 12.00 -19.66 0.79
C GLU A 105 11.29 -19.22 2.10
N VAL A 106 11.68 -18.08 2.70
CA VAL A 106 11.20 -17.62 4.02
C VAL A 106 9.67 -17.72 4.20
N PRO A 107 8.82 -17.23 3.28
CA PRO A 107 7.36 -17.29 3.44
C PRO A 107 6.79 -18.71 3.56
N ARG A 108 7.54 -19.73 3.13
CA ARG A 108 7.17 -21.16 3.14
C ARG A 108 7.95 -22.00 4.14
N LEU A 109 8.82 -21.39 4.95
CA LEU A 109 9.72 -22.12 5.86
C LEU A 109 8.97 -23.08 6.79
N LEU A 110 7.75 -22.73 7.21
CA LEU A 110 6.93 -23.54 8.10
C LEU A 110 6.11 -24.63 7.40
N ASP A 111 5.97 -24.58 6.07
CA ASP A 111 5.17 -25.55 5.32
C ASP A 111 5.86 -26.89 5.14
N ARG A 112 7.19 -26.93 5.37
CA ARG A 112 8.04 -28.14 5.24
C ARG A 112 7.88 -28.83 3.87
N ASP A 113 7.53 -28.05 2.85
CA ASP A 113 7.33 -28.51 1.49
C ASP A 113 8.69 -28.67 0.78
N PRO A 114 9.08 -29.89 0.36
CA PRO A 114 10.37 -30.15 -0.28
C PRO A 114 10.53 -29.44 -1.63
N GLU A 115 9.44 -29.03 -2.29
CA GLU A 115 9.49 -28.34 -3.58
C GLU A 115 9.82 -26.85 -3.45
N THR A 116 9.71 -26.29 -2.23
CA THR A 116 9.94 -24.87 -1.94
C THR A 116 11.27 -24.35 -2.52
N ARG A 117 12.34 -25.13 -2.38
CA ARG A 117 13.68 -24.76 -2.89
C ARG A 117 13.75 -24.75 -4.41
N ALA A 118 13.13 -25.74 -5.06
CA ALA A 118 13.10 -25.82 -6.52
C ALA A 118 12.34 -24.61 -7.10
N ARG A 119 11.19 -24.30 -6.50
CA ARG A 119 10.37 -23.14 -6.86
C ARG A 119 11.08 -21.81 -6.62
N ALA A 120 11.76 -21.64 -5.49
CA ALA A 120 12.55 -20.44 -5.21
C ALA A 120 13.63 -20.21 -6.27
N ARG A 121 14.30 -21.27 -6.73
CA ARG A 121 15.30 -21.20 -7.80
C ARG A 121 14.71 -20.83 -9.15
N ASP A 122 13.56 -21.40 -9.51
CA ASP A 122 12.85 -21.07 -10.75
C ASP A 122 12.45 -19.58 -10.77
N LEU A 123 11.86 -19.07 -9.68
CA LEU A 123 11.50 -17.66 -9.55
C LEU A 123 12.73 -16.74 -9.65
N LEU A 124 13.85 -17.11 -9.04
CA LEU A 124 15.10 -16.36 -9.16
C LEU A 124 15.65 -16.39 -10.59
N GLN A 125 15.55 -17.51 -11.30
CA GLN A 125 15.94 -17.57 -12.71
C GLN A 125 15.09 -16.67 -13.59
N ARG A 126 13.76 -16.68 -13.38
CA ARG A 126 12.80 -15.83 -14.10
C ARG A 126 13.10 -14.34 -13.94
N VAL A 127 13.45 -13.91 -12.74
CA VAL A 127 13.86 -12.51 -12.51
C VAL A 127 15.32 -12.22 -12.90
N GLY A 128 16.01 -13.14 -13.57
CA GLY A 128 17.37 -12.94 -14.10
C GLY A 128 18.48 -13.05 -13.05
N LEU A 129 18.27 -13.84 -12.00
CA LEU A 129 19.22 -14.11 -10.90
C LEU A 129 19.66 -15.58 -10.82
N GLY A 130 19.57 -16.33 -11.92
CA GLY A 130 19.97 -17.74 -11.99
C GLY A 130 21.42 -18.01 -11.58
N ASP A 131 22.33 -17.07 -11.80
CA ASP A 131 23.76 -17.19 -11.42
C ASP A 131 24.04 -16.63 -10.01
N ARG A 132 23.01 -16.19 -9.29
CA ARG A 132 23.13 -15.49 -7.99
C ARG A 132 22.38 -16.19 -6.85
N LEU A 133 21.97 -17.44 -7.05
CA LEU A 133 21.14 -18.21 -6.11
C LEU A 133 21.71 -18.26 -4.68
N ASP A 134 23.02 -18.47 -4.56
CA ASP A 134 23.69 -18.64 -3.26
C ASP A 134 24.33 -17.34 -2.74
N HIS A 135 24.09 -16.19 -3.40
CA HIS A 135 24.62 -14.90 -2.94
C HIS A 135 23.80 -14.36 -1.76
N ARG A 136 24.47 -13.79 -0.77
CA ARG A 136 23.85 -13.06 0.33
C ARG A 136 23.55 -11.61 -0.05
N PRO A 137 22.64 -10.91 0.65
CA PRO A 137 22.26 -9.54 0.32
C PRO A 137 23.42 -8.57 0.18
N ASP A 138 24.45 -8.64 1.01
CA ASP A 138 25.65 -7.79 0.91
C ASP A 138 26.46 -7.98 -0.38
N GLN A 139 26.25 -9.10 -1.09
CA GLN A 139 26.89 -9.43 -2.36
C GLN A 139 26.01 -9.06 -3.59
N LEU A 140 24.83 -8.46 -3.36
CA LEU A 140 23.86 -8.11 -4.39
C LEU A 140 23.74 -6.59 -4.55
N SER A 141 23.58 -6.11 -5.79
CA SER A 141 23.22 -4.72 -6.05
C SER A 141 21.80 -4.41 -5.57
N GLY A 142 21.44 -3.13 -5.42
CA GLY A 142 20.09 -2.72 -5.01
C GLY A 142 19.00 -3.31 -5.91
N GLY A 143 19.19 -3.26 -7.23
CA GLY A 143 18.28 -3.88 -8.18
C GLY A 143 18.19 -5.39 -8.05
N GLN A 144 19.31 -6.08 -7.79
CA GLN A 144 19.29 -7.52 -7.55
C GLN A 144 18.54 -7.85 -6.26
N LYS A 145 18.71 -7.07 -5.18
CA LYS A 145 17.94 -7.22 -3.93
C LYS A 145 16.44 -7.05 -4.15
N GLN A 146 16.04 -6.04 -4.94
CA GLN A 146 14.63 -5.83 -5.29
C GLN A 146 14.06 -7.05 -6.01
N ARG A 147 14.82 -7.63 -6.95
CA ARG A 147 14.42 -8.83 -7.69
C ARG A 147 14.31 -10.07 -6.81
N VAL A 148 15.19 -10.23 -5.81
CA VAL A 148 15.01 -11.25 -4.77
C VAL A 148 13.73 -11.01 -3.97
N ALA A 149 13.43 -9.75 -3.62
CA ALA A 149 12.19 -9.41 -2.90
C ALA A 149 10.93 -9.69 -3.72
N ILE A 150 10.94 -9.45 -5.04
CA ILE A 150 9.87 -9.81 -5.96
C ILE A 150 9.71 -11.33 -6.02
N ALA A 151 10.79 -12.08 -6.25
CA ALA A 151 10.75 -13.55 -6.24
C ALA A 151 10.18 -14.10 -4.92
N ARG A 152 10.57 -13.51 -3.77
CA ARG A 152 10.03 -13.85 -2.45
C ARG A 152 8.54 -13.58 -2.34
N ALA A 153 8.05 -12.47 -2.88
CA ALA A 153 6.62 -12.14 -2.88
C ALA A 153 5.79 -13.15 -3.68
N LEU A 154 6.36 -13.75 -4.73
CA LEU A 154 5.69 -14.68 -5.64
C LEU A 154 5.75 -16.15 -5.20
N VAL A 155 6.58 -16.50 -4.21
CA VAL A 155 6.81 -17.90 -3.81
C VAL A 155 5.54 -18.62 -3.34
N ASN A 156 4.51 -17.88 -2.91
CA ASN A 156 3.23 -18.42 -2.47
C ASN A 156 2.13 -18.38 -3.53
N GLU A 157 2.43 -18.02 -4.79
CA GLU A 157 1.41 -17.86 -5.85
C GLU A 157 0.32 -16.87 -5.39
N PRO A 158 0.70 -15.65 -4.97
CA PRO A 158 -0.28 -14.69 -4.50
C PRO A 158 -1.25 -14.30 -5.63
N ARG A 159 -2.44 -13.85 -5.25
CA ARG A 159 -3.39 -13.21 -6.17
C ARG A 159 -3.01 -11.76 -6.44
N VAL A 160 -2.40 -11.10 -5.45
CA VAL A 160 -1.99 -9.70 -5.51
C VAL A 160 -0.60 -9.51 -4.91
N VAL A 161 0.22 -8.68 -5.56
CA VAL A 161 1.47 -8.17 -5.01
C VAL A 161 1.29 -6.71 -4.64
N LEU A 162 1.51 -6.40 -3.37
CA LEU A 162 1.50 -5.06 -2.82
C LEU A 162 2.94 -4.54 -2.74
N ALA A 163 3.20 -3.43 -3.42
CA ALA A 163 4.52 -2.85 -3.54
C ALA A 163 4.58 -1.44 -2.93
N ASP A 164 5.37 -1.26 -1.88
CA ASP A 164 5.60 0.04 -1.24
C ASP A 164 6.91 0.65 -1.74
N GLU A 165 6.78 1.71 -2.55
CA GLU A 165 7.87 2.42 -3.25
C GLU A 165 8.89 1.46 -3.92
N PRO A 166 8.45 0.58 -4.84
CA PRO A 166 9.29 -0.49 -5.39
C PRO A 166 10.54 -0.02 -6.14
N THR A 167 10.57 1.23 -6.59
CA THR A 167 11.70 1.82 -7.32
C THR A 167 12.45 2.90 -6.54
N GLY A 168 12.02 3.25 -5.32
CA GLY A 168 12.49 4.45 -4.60
C GLY A 168 13.99 4.45 -4.25
N ASN A 169 14.60 3.26 -4.13
CA ASN A 169 16.03 3.10 -3.80
C ASN A 169 16.89 2.67 -5.01
N LEU A 170 16.37 2.77 -6.23
CA LEU A 170 17.01 2.27 -7.45
C LEU A 170 17.37 3.41 -8.39
N ASP A 171 18.44 3.25 -9.17
CA ASP A 171 18.68 4.13 -10.31
C ASP A 171 17.61 3.91 -11.39
N ARG A 172 17.43 4.90 -12.28
CA ARG A 172 16.35 4.88 -13.28
C ARG A 172 16.38 3.67 -14.21
N ALA A 173 17.56 3.19 -14.62
CA ALA A 173 17.64 2.07 -15.54
C ALA A 173 17.21 0.78 -14.82
N THR A 174 17.73 0.57 -13.61
CA THR A 174 17.34 -0.54 -12.77
C THR A 174 15.86 -0.50 -12.38
N GLY A 175 15.32 0.68 -12.07
CA GLY A 175 13.90 0.87 -11.74
C GLY A 175 12.98 0.44 -12.88
N ARG A 176 13.33 0.75 -14.13
CA ARG A 176 12.56 0.31 -15.31
C ARG A 176 12.55 -1.21 -15.46
N THR A 177 13.70 -1.87 -15.32
CA THR A 177 13.76 -3.34 -15.34
C THR A 177 12.89 -3.96 -14.25
N VAL A 178 12.82 -3.35 -13.07
CA VAL A 178 11.91 -3.81 -12.00
C VAL A 178 10.43 -3.64 -12.37
N LEU A 179 10.07 -2.54 -13.02
CA LEU A 179 8.70 -2.29 -13.48
C LEU A 179 8.30 -3.23 -14.63
N GLU A 180 9.23 -3.56 -15.54
CA GLU A 180 9.04 -4.58 -16.58
C GLU A 180 8.74 -5.95 -15.95
N GLN A 181 9.38 -6.30 -14.84
CA GLN A 181 9.09 -7.55 -14.13
C GLN A 181 7.72 -7.57 -13.47
N PHE A 182 7.26 -6.44 -12.91
CA PHE A 182 5.87 -6.34 -12.45
C PHE A 182 4.88 -6.49 -13.59
N ARG A 183 5.20 -5.97 -14.79
CA ARG A 183 4.39 -6.19 -15.99
C ARG A 183 4.35 -7.67 -16.41
N GLU A 184 5.47 -8.39 -16.34
CA GLU A 184 5.50 -9.84 -16.57
C GLU A 184 4.61 -10.59 -15.57
N VAL A 185 4.70 -10.24 -14.28
CA VAL A 185 3.85 -10.79 -13.21
C VAL A 185 2.36 -10.52 -13.48
N CYS A 186 2.01 -9.32 -13.93
CA CYS A 186 0.65 -8.99 -14.34
C CYS A 186 0.16 -9.83 -15.52
N GLY A 187 1.04 -10.07 -16.52
CA GLY A 187 0.76 -10.93 -17.66
C GLY A 187 0.46 -12.39 -17.28
N GLU A 188 0.84 -12.83 -16.09
CA GLU A 188 0.53 -14.15 -15.52
C GLU A 188 -0.79 -14.17 -14.72
N GLY A 189 -1.50 -13.04 -14.67
CA GLY A 189 -2.80 -12.90 -13.98
C GLY A 189 -2.70 -12.51 -12.51
N VAL A 190 -1.50 -12.19 -12.00
CA VAL A 190 -1.30 -11.68 -10.64
C VAL A 190 -1.46 -10.16 -10.65
N ALA A 191 -2.36 -9.62 -9.84
CA ALA A 191 -2.51 -8.17 -9.74
C ALA A 191 -1.30 -7.53 -9.02
N VAL A 192 -0.94 -6.30 -9.39
CA VAL A 192 0.10 -5.52 -8.72
C VAL A 192 -0.46 -4.16 -8.31
N VAL A 193 -0.31 -3.81 -7.04
CA VAL A 193 -0.62 -2.47 -6.53
C VAL A 193 0.67 -1.81 -6.07
N ALA A 194 1.09 -0.75 -6.74
CA ALA A 194 2.27 0.02 -6.35
C ALA A 194 1.90 1.36 -5.71
N VAL A 195 2.25 1.52 -4.44
CA VAL A 195 2.25 2.82 -3.78
C VAL A 195 3.55 3.52 -4.12
N THR A 196 3.47 4.74 -4.66
CA THR A 196 4.66 5.45 -5.12
C THR A 196 4.46 6.96 -5.18
N HIS A 197 5.57 7.69 -5.23
CA HIS A 197 5.62 9.11 -5.59
C HIS A 197 6.36 9.33 -6.93
N ASP A 198 6.86 8.26 -7.55
CA ASP A 198 7.59 8.30 -8.82
C ASP A 198 6.64 8.17 -10.01
N ASN A 199 6.57 9.21 -10.83
CA ASN A 199 5.73 9.23 -12.04
C ASN A 199 6.20 8.23 -13.10
N VAL A 200 7.44 7.71 -13.05
CA VAL A 200 7.88 6.68 -14.01
C VAL A 200 7.03 5.42 -13.87
N VAL A 201 6.51 5.11 -12.67
CA VAL A 201 5.65 3.95 -12.43
C VAL A 201 4.36 4.03 -13.25
N THR A 202 3.80 5.23 -13.44
CA THR A 202 2.53 5.42 -14.16
C THR A 202 2.63 5.10 -15.65
N GLU A 203 3.85 5.06 -16.20
CA GLU A 203 4.10 4.63 -17.57
C GLU A 203 3.90 3.10 -17.73
N TYR A 204 3.88 2.36 -16.62
CA TYR A 204 3.77 0.91 -16.55
C TYR A 204 2.45 0.44 -15.93
N THR A 205 1.53 1.33 -15.56
CA THR A 205 0.27 0.94 -14.93
C THR A 205 -0.88 0.91 -15.93
N ASP A 206 -1.90 0.11 -15.62
CA ASP A 206 -3.15 0.05 -16.36
C ASP A 206 -4.14 1.11 -15.86
N ARG A 207 -4.05 1.41 -14.56
CA ARG A 207 -4.86 2.42 -13.90
C ARG A 207 -4.03 3.14 -12.85
N ASP A 208 -4.33 4.43 -12.69
CA ASP A 208 -3.75 5.28 -11.67
C ASP A 208 -4.86 5.81 -10.78
N VAL A 209 -4.66 5.69 -9.47
CA VAL A 209 -5.50 6.34 -8.46
C VAL A 209 -4.65 7.24 -7.58
N THR A 210 -5.28 8.30 -7.10
CA THR A 210 -4.64 9.34 -6.31
C THR A 210 -5.33 9.44 -4.96
N LEU A 211 -4.58 9.28 -3.87
CA LEU A 211 -5.05 9.41 -2.51
C LEU A 211 -4.62 10.75 -1.92
N VAL A 212 -5.58 11.61 -1.56
CA VAL A 212 -5.36 12.93 -0.96
C VAL A 212 -6.24 13.08 0.26
N ASP A 213 -5.65 13.43 1.40
CA ASP A 213 -6.34 13.62 2.68
C ASP A 213 -7.33 12.49 3.06
N GLY A 214 -6.96 11.24 2.74
CA GLY A 214 -7.77 10.05 3.01
C GLY A 214 -8.91 9.78 2.03
N GLU A 215 -9.04 10.55 0.94
CA GLU A 215 -10.01 10.34 -0.15
C GLU A 215 -9.30 9.83 -1.41
N LEU A 216 -9.94 8.91 -2.14
CA LEU A 216 -9.40 8.28 -3.35
C LEU A 216 -10.03 8.89 -4.61
N PHE A 217 -9.20 9.31 -5.55
CA PHE A 217 -9.60 9.91 -6.82
C PHE A 217 -9.06 9.09 -7.98
N GLU A 218 -9.86 8.95 -9.03
CA GLU A 218 -9.42 8.34 -10.28
C GLU A 218 -8.47 9.28 -11.04
N GLY A 219 -7.40 8.70 -11.60
CA GLY A 219 -6.42 9.39 -12.44
C GLY A 219 -5.10 9.73 -11.75
N PRO A 220 -4.12 10.20 -12.56
CA PRO A 220 -2.76 10.43 -12.10
C PRO A 220 -2.64 11.66 -11.20
N PHE A 221 -1.70 11.62 -10.25
CA PHE A 221 -1.55 12.62 -9.21
C PHE A 221 -1.46 14.06 -9.73
N ARG A 222 -0.74 14.29 -10.83
CA ARG A 222 -0.58 15.63 -11.42
C ARG A 222 -1.90 16.23 -11.92
N GLU A 223 -2.79 15.40 -12.44
CA GLU A 223 -4.09 15.86 -12.91
C GLU A 223 -4.99 16.22 -11.72
N VAL A 224 -5.02 15.34 -10.72
CA VAL A 224 -5.81 15.53 -9.50
C VAL A 224 -5.33 16.75 -8.70
N ASP A 225 -4.02 16.91 -8.50
CA ASP A 225 -3.41 18.07 -7.82
C ASP A 225 -3.72 19.38 -8.57
N ARG A 226 -3.69 19.38 -9.91
CA ARG A 226 -4.10 20.56 -10.71
C ARG A 226 -5.56 20.91 -10.46
N LYS A 227 -6.48 19.94 -10.58
CA LYS A 227 -7.92 20.15 -10.37
C LYS A 227 -8.22 20.64 -8.94
N MET A 228 -7.50 20.14 -7.94
CA MET A 228 -7.58 20.64 -6.55
C MET A 228 -7.22 22.12 -6.46
N ARG A 229 -6.07 22.52 -7.03
CA ARG A 229 -5.59 23.91 -6.97
C ARG A 229 -6.51 24.87 -7.73
N GLU A 230 -7.16 24.39 -8.78
CA GLU A 230 -8.14 25.14 -9.57
C GLU A 230 -9.53 25.15 -8.92
N GLY A 231 -9.77 24.37 -7.85
CA GLY A 231 -11.08 24.25 -7.21
C GLY A 231 -12.12 23.53 -8.07
N THR A 232 -11.68 22.74 -9.06
CA THR A 232 -12.53 22.05 -10.04
C THR A 232 -12.64 20.55 -9.80
N LEU A 233 -11.97 20.02 -8.76
CA LEU A 233 -12.06 18.61 -8.43
C LEU A 233 -13.39 18.28 -7.75
N GLU A 234 -14.15 17.37 -8.36
CA GLU A 234 -15.33 16.80 -7.74
C GLU A 234 -14.90 15.74 -6.71
N ARG A 235 -15.48 15.79 -5.51
CA ARG A 235 -15.18 14.81 -4.46
C ARG A 235 -15.83 13.46 -4.79
N PRO A 236 -15.18 12.33 -4.48
CA PRO A 236 -15.78 11.01 -4.61
C PRO A 236 -17.01 10.92 -3.70
N GLY A 237 -18.10 10.32 -4.17
CA GLY A 237 -19.27 10.05 -3.33
C GLY A 237 -20.23 11.22 -3.03
N GLY A 238 -20.12 12.37 -3.70
CA GLY A 238 -21.18 13.39 -3.72
C GLY A 238 -21.46 14.13 -2.40
N ALA A 239 -20.58 14.06 -1.40
CA ALA A 239 -20.71 14.89 -0.20
C ALA A 239 -20.12 16.30 -0.44
N SER A 240 -21.01 17.26 -0.71
CA SER A 240 -20.68 18.69 -0.62
C SER A 240 -20.23 19.03 0.80
N PRO A 241 -19.16 19.83 1.01
CA PRO A 241 -18.79 20.30 2.33
C PRO A 241 -19.74 21.44 2.73
N ALA A 242 -20.98 21.09 3.07
CA ALA A 242 -21.88 22.01 3.75
C ALA A 242 -21.85 21.68 5.25
N ALA A 243 -21.22 22.58 6.01
CA ALA A 243 -21.28 22.74 7.47
C ALA A 243 -20.32 21.94 8.37
N GLU A 244 -19.01 22.21 8.26
CA GLU A 244 -18.10 22.21 9.43
C GLU A 244 -17.26 23.49 9.45
N SER A 245 -17.92 24.64 9.43
CA SER A 245 -17.28 25.92 9.80
C SER A 245 -18.34 26.92 10.28
N ALA A 246 -18.91 26.68 11.46
CA ALA A 246 -19.68 27.68 12.18
C ALA A 246 -19.64 27.42 13.69
N SER A 247 -18.49 27.64 14.33
CA SER A 247 -18.41 28.09 15.72
C SER A 247 -16.99 28.52 16.08
N ALA A 248 -16.56 29.66 15.54
CA ALA A 248 -15.45 30.43 16.09
C ALA A 248 -15.66 31.90 15.74
N ASP A 249 -16.77 32.47 16.23
CA ASP A 249 -17.01 33.91 16.18
C ASP A 249 -17.08 34.42 17.62
N LEU A 250 -15.91 34.56 18.25
CA LEU A 250 -15.75 35.34 19.47
C LEU A 250 -15.50 36.79 19.06
N GLY A 251 -16.59 37.52 18.87
CA GLY A 251 -16.57 38.98 18.76
C GLY A 251 -16.22 39.66 20.09
N PRO A 252 -15.57 40.84 20.08
CA PRO A 252 -14.99 41.44 21.28
C PRO A 252 -15.94 42.44 21.97
N GLY A 253 -15.85 42.52 23.31
CA GLY A 253 -16.26 43.71 24.06
C GLY A 253 -16.95 43.44 25.39
N GLN A 254 -16.28 43.69 26.52
CA GLN A 254 -16.29 44.97 27.22
C GLN A 254 -15.67 44.85 28.62
N ARG A 255 -14.84 45.85 28.96
CA ARG A 255 -14.36 46.14 30.31
C ARG A 255 -15.45 46.83 31.14
N LYS A 256 -15.54 46.48 32.42
CA LYS A 256 -15.84 47.28 33.65
C LYS A 256 -16.22 46.23 34.73
N GLY A 257 -15.70 46.18 35.94
CA GLY A 257 -14.95 47.10 36.79
C GLY A 257 -15.47 46.88 38.22
N ASP A 258 -14.55 46.70 39.19
CA ASP A 258 -14.73 46.90 40.65
C ASP A 258 -15.74 45.97 41.38
N THR A 259 -15.62 45.51 42.62
CA THR A 259 -14.76 45.74 43.80
C THR A 259 -15.16 44.67 44.86
N ASP A 260 -14.32 44.51 45.90
CA ASP A 260 -14.58 43.86 47.21
C ASP A 260 -14.84 42.35 47.22
N GLY A 261 -14.27 41.54 48.10
CA GLY A 261 -13.50 41.79 49.31
C GLY A 261 -13.67 40.60 50.26
N SER A 262 -12.64 40.34 51.06
CA SER A 262 -12.69 39.59 52.34
C SER A 262 -12.63 38.05 52.30
N ASP A 263 -11.44 37.57 52.70
CA ASP A 263 -11.14 36.39 53.53
C ASP A 263 -12.08 36.25 54.76
N PRO A 264 -12.10 35.12 55.52
CA PRO A 264 -10.95 34.27 55.86
C PRO A 264 -11.13 32.75 55.75
#